data_AF-A0A7C5Q1M8-F1
#
_entry.id   AF-A0A7C5Q1M8-F1
#
_cell.length_a   1.000
_cell.length_b   1.000
_cell.length_c   1.000
_cell.angle_alpha   90.00
_cell.angle_beta   90.00
_cell.angle_gamma   90.00
#
_symmetry.space_group_name_H-M   'P 1'
#
loop_
_entity.id
_entity.type
_entity.pdbx_description
1 polymer ?
#
loop_
_entity_poly.entity_id
_entity_poly.type
_entity_poly.pdbx_seq_one_letter_code
_entity_poly.pdbx_strand_id
1 'polypeptide(L)'
;AGNRLVLDRVRIDFNLAFESCMRVCRHMSTVLGLRTSSKNCLVKLGEHIGMENLEALERFTQFYFRYRDLKESVSPEELYRFLRENLTIFKEFARRVVEFVKETTGNYLLIDFDLLNEKSRHIKESVKRIDFVLSQGREEFRKKPMYYERVKYFYQVAYDSLFDICKHLAPKFGVKKFGDDCLVRMVAVGVVPDEYYPYLFRMMTLKNKLISTWDVPPEELFDTLRELNPKFMEVVREISRSLERLLKERSS
;
A
#
# COMPACT_ATOMS: atom_id res chain seq x y z
N ALA A 1 -27.60 -22.68 21.99
CA ALA A 1 -26.15 -22.57 22.24
C ALA A 1 -25.53 -21.82 21.07
N GLY A 2 -24.98 -20.61 21.30
CA GLY A 2 -24.37 -19.80 20.25
C GLY A 2 -23.06 -20.42 19.76
N ASN A 3 -22.80 -20.36 18.46
CA ASN A 3 -21.57 -20.88 17.86
C ASN A 3 -20.38 -20.01 18.32
N ARG A 4 -19.60 -20.52 19.27
CA ARG A 4 -18.44 -19.85 19.87
C ARG A 4 -17.45 -19.31 18.82
N LEU A 5 -17.25 -20.04 17.72
CA LEU A 5 -16.36 -19.63 16.63
C LEU A 5 -16.83 -18.36 15.91
N VAL A 6 -18.15 -18.16 15.79
CA VAL A 6 -18.72 -16.96 15.16
C VAL A 6 -18.53 -15.75 16.07
N LEU A 7 -18.73 -15.92 17.38
CA LEU A 7 -18.52 -14.86 18.37
C LEU A 7 -17.05 -14.42 18.43
N ASP A 8 -16.13 -15.39 18.42
CA ASP A 8 -14.70 -15.11 18.40
C ASP A 8 -14.29 -14.36 17.12
N ARG A 9 -14.85 -14.73 15.96
CA ARG A 9 -14.61 -14.02 14.70
C ARG A 9 -15.12 -12.58 14.73
N VAL A 10 -16.36 -12.36 15.18
CA VAL A 10 -16.95 -11.01 15.29
C VAL A 10 -16.12 -10.12 16.21
N ARG A 11 -15.63 -10.67 17.33
CA ARG A 11 -14.73 -9.97 18.26
C ARG A 11 -13.42 -9.58 17.59
N ILE A 12 -12.79 -10.50 16.84
CA ILE A 12 -11.53 -10.25 16.12
C ILE A 12 -11.73 -9.14 15.08
N ASP A 13 -12.78 -9.24 14.25
CA ASP A 13 -13.06 -8.28 13.19
C ASP A 13 -13.36 -6.88 13.77
N PHE A 14 -14.11 -6.83 14.88
CA PHE A 14 -14.38 -5.59 15.60
C PHE A 14 -13.11 -4.93 16.15
N ASN A 15 -12.24 -5.71 16.79
CA ASN A 15 -10.97 -5.22 17.31
C ASN A 15 -10.08 -4.69 16.19
N LEU A 16 -10.03 -5.40 15.05
CA LEU A 16 -9.27 -4.97 13.90
C LEU A 16 -9.76 -3.63 13.35
N ALA A 17 -11.08 -3.44 13.22
CA ALA A 17 -11.67 -2.19 12.79
C ALA A 17 -11.37 -1.03 13.77
N PHE A 18 -11.46 -1.29 15.07
CA PHE A 18 -11.16 -0.30 16.10
C PHE A 18 -9.70 0.15 16.08
N GLU A 19 -8.77 -0.81 16.10
CA GLU A 19 -7.34 -0.50 16.09
C GLU A 19 -6.94 0.21 14.79
N SER A 20 -7.59 -0.11 13.66
CA SER A 20 -7.37 0.61 12.40
C SER A 20 -7.73 2.09 12.52
N CYS A 21 -8.87 2.43 13.15
CA CYS A 21 -9.25 3.83 13.39
C CYS A 21 -8.34 4.51 14.43
N MET A 22 -7.95 3.79 15.48
CA MET A 22 -7.03 4.33 16.50
C MET A 22 -5.62 4.60 15.97
N ARG A 23 -5.13 3.84 14.99
CA ARG A 23 -3.82 4.11 14.36
C ARG A 23 -3.85 5.43 13.61
N VAL A 24 -4.87 5.63 12.78
CA VAL A 24 -5.12 6.90 12.08
C VAL A 24 -5.23 8.04 13.08
N CYS A 25 -6.01 7.83 14.14
CA CYS A 25 -6.20 8.85 15.15
C CYS A 25 -4.93 9.27 15.88
N ARG A 26 -4.12 8.29 16.31
CA ARG A 26 -2.83 8.54 16.97
C ARG A 26 -1.87 9.30 16.05
N HIS A 27 -1.77 8.86 14.80
CA HIS A 27 -0.90 9.51 13.82
C HIS A 27 -1.34 10.97 13.55
N MET A 28 -2.62 11.19 13.24
CA MET A 28 -3.14 12.53 12.99
C MET A 28 -3.07 13.42 14.23
N SER A 29 -3.31 12.88 15.43
CA SER A 29 -3.15 13.65 16.67
C SER A 29 -1.73 14.19 16.82
N THR A 30 -0.71 13.37 16.51
CA THR A 30 0.70 13.81 16.53
C THR A 30 0.95 14.89 15.48
N VAL A 31 0.50 14.67 14.23
CA VAL A 31 0.72 15.61 13.12
C VAL A 31 0.02 16.95 13.37
N LEU A 32 -1.18 16.93 13.95
CA LEU A 32 -2.01 18.11 14.22
C LEU A 32 -1.73 18.74 15.60
N GLY A 33 -0.83 18.18 16.40
CA GLY A 33 -0.52 18.67 17.74
C GLY A 33 -1.67 18.52 18.75
N LEU A 34 -2.60 17.59 18.51
CA LEU A 34 -3.74 17.34 19.41
C LEU A 34 -3.31 16.55 20.65
N ARG A 35 -3.61 17.09 21.84
CA ARG A 35 -3.40 16.38 23.11
C ARG A 35 -4.50 15.36 23.34
N THR A 36 -4.23 14.12 22.98
CA THR A 36 -5.15 12.99 23.13
C THR A 36 -4.59 11.89 24.03
N SER A 37 -5.47 11.01 24.48
CA SER A 37 -5.17 9.74 25.12
C SER A 37 -5.90 8.63 24.37
N SER A 38 -5.59 7.36 24.64
CA SER A 38 -6.30 6.24 24.02
C SER A 38 -7.82 6.33 24.18
N LYS A 39 -8.31 6.85 25.32
CA LYS A 39 -9.74 6.91 25.66
C LYS A 39 -10.54 7.99 24.92
N ASN A 40 -9.89 9.05 24.46
CA ASN A 40 -10.56 10.21 23.87
C ASN A 40 -9.99 10.62 22.51
N CYS A 41 -9.06 9.83 21.95
CA CYS A 41 -8.46 10.12 20.65
C CYS A 41 -9.53 10.31 19.57
N LEU A 42 -10.37 9.29 19.34
CA LEU A 42 -11.36 9.32 18.25
C LEU A 42 -12.31 10.51 18.39
N VAL A 43 -12.79 10.80 19.59
CA VAL A 43 -13.70 11.93 19.86
C VAL A 43 -13.02 13.27 19.60
N LYS A 44 -11.82 13.50 20.15
CA LYS A 44 -11.09 14.76 19.97
C LYS A 44 -10.67 15.00 18.52
N LEU A 45 -10.23 13.94 17.83
CA LEU A 45 -9.93 14.06 16.41
C LEU A 45 -11.21 14.27 15.60
N GLY A 46 -12.28 13.54 15.92
CA GLY A 46 -13.61 13.69 15.30
C GLY A 46 -14.12 15.14 15.39
N GLU A 47 -13.99 15.76 16.57
CA GLU A 47 -14.32 17.17 16.79
C GLU A 47 -13.46 18.09 15.92
N HIS A 48 -12.13 17.87 15.90
CA HIS A 48 -11.21 18.68 15.10
C HIS A 48 -11.46 18.58 13.58
N ILE A 49 -11.88 17.41 13.09
CA ILE A 49 -12.18 17.18 11.66
C ILE A 49 -13.65 17.46 11.29
N GLY A 50 -14.44 18.05 12.20
CA GLY A 50 -15.81 18.49 11.92
C GLY A 50 -16.83 17.34 11.79
N MET A 51 -16.66 16.25 12.54
CA MET A 51 -17.66 15.18 12.60
C MET A 51 -18.87 15.59 13.44
N GLU A 52 -20.08 15.39 12.92
CA GLU A 52 -21.33 15.83 13.58
C GLU A 52 -21.75 14.89 14.72
N ASN A 53 -21.62 13.57 14.54
CA ASN A 53 -22.13 12.57 15.49
C ASN A 53 -21.08 12.15 16.54
N LEU A 54 -20.56 13.12 17.31
CA LEU A 54 -19.52 12.88 18.32
C LEU A 54 -20.02 11.98 19.46
N GLU A 55 -21.29 12.08 19.85
CA GLU A 55 -21.87 11.26 20.91
C GLU A 55 -21.85 9.77 20.55
N ALA A 56 -22.17 9.41 19.30
CA ALA A 56 -22.08 8.03 18.87
C ALA A 56 -20.63 7.53 18.84
N LEU A 57 -19.68 8.37 18.43
CA LEU A 57 -18.26 8.06 18.46
C LEU A 57 -17.72 7.88 19.89
N GLU A 58 -18.24 8.65 20.84
CA GLU A 58 -17.92 8.49 22.25
C GLU A 58 -18.49 7.20 22.83
N ARG A 59 -19.81 6.95 22.66
CA ARG A 59 -20.44 5.67 23.05
C ARG A 59 -19.69 4.49 22.47
N PHE A 60 -19.25 4.65 21.22
CA PHE A 60 -18.48 3.66 20.51
C PHE A 60 -17.14 3.34 21.18
N THR A 61 -16.38 4.40 21.46
CA THR A 61 -15.09 4.32 22.13
C THR A 61 -15.22 3.70 23.53
N GLN A 62 -16.21 4.14 24.30
CA GLN A 62 -16.49 3.62 25.64
C GLN A 62 -16.86 2.14 25.63
N PHE A 63 -17.70 1.69 24.69
CA PHE A 63 -18.03 0.28 24.53
C PHE A 63 -16.77 -0.56 24.25
N TYR A 64 -15.89 -0.11 23.34
CA TYR A 64 -14.65 -0.81 23.08
C TYR A 64 -13.76 -0.93 24.31
N PHE A 65 -13.59 0.14 25.11
CA PHE A 65 -12.78 0.06 26.33
C PHE A 65 -13.38 -0.87 27.38
N ARG A 66 -14.71 -0.90 27.53
CA ARG A 66 -15.38 -1.88 28.42
C ARG A 66 -15.17 -3.32 27.95
N TYR A 67 -15.27 -3.53 26.64
CA TYR A 67 -15.24 -4.86 26.00
C TYR A 67 -13.82 -5.42 25.80
N ARG A 68 -12.84 -4.60 25.39
CA ARG A 68 -11.46 -5.02 25.13
C ARG A 68 -10.65 -5.17 26.41
N ASP A 69 -10.73 -4.22 27.34
CA ASP A 69 -9.88 -4.22 28.54
C ASP A 69 -10.37 -5.24 29.60
N LEU A 70 -11.18 -6.23 29.20
CA LEU A 70 -11.54 -7.45 29.95
C LEU A 70 -12.16 -7.22 31.33
N LYS A 71 -12.83 -6.08 31.58
CA LYS A 71 -13.53 -5.90 32.86
C LYS A 71 -14.94 -6.48 32.85
N GLU A 72 -15.59 -6.55 31.69
CA GLU A 72 -17.02 -6.90 31.59
C GLU A 72 -17.28 -7.94 30.50
N SER A 73 -18.05 -8.98 30.84
CA SER A 73 -18.57 -9.92 29.86
C SER A 73 -19.77 -9.30 29.14
N VAL A 74 -19.72 -9.20 27.82
CA VAL A 74 -20.84 -8.74 26.98
C VAL A 74 -21.56 -9.94 26.38
N SER A 75 -22.89 -9.96 26.47
CA SER A 75 -23.71 -11.02 25.86
C SER A 75 -23.67 -10.97 24.33
N PRO A 76 -23.83 -12.10 23.62
CA PRO A 76 -23.95 -12.13 22.16
C PRO A 76 -25.02 -11.17 21.61
N GLU A 77 -26.15 -11.06 22.28
CA GLU A 77 -27.29 -10.23 21.89
C GLU A 77 -26.96 -8.74 22.02
N GLU A 78 -26.29 -8.35 23.11
CA GLU A 78 -25.82 -7.00 23.33
C GLU A 78 -24.74 -6.60 22.31
N LEU A 79 -23.77 -7.48 22.05
CA LEU A 79 -22.75 -7.25 21.04
C LEU A 79 -23.38 -7.08 19.65
N TYR A 80 -24.31 -7.96 19.28
CA TYR A 80 -25.00 -7.87 17.99
C TYR A 80 -25.77 -6.56 17.84
N ARG A 81 -26.56 -6.18 18.86
CA ARG A 81 -27.34 -4.92 18.87
C ARG A 81 -26.41 -3.73 18.71
N PHE A 82 -25.36 -3.68 19.53
CA PHE A 82 -24.40 -2.59 19.53
C PHE A 82 -23.69 -2.45 18.17
N LEU A 83 -23.19 -3.55 17.61
CA LEU A 83 -22.52 -3.53 16.31
C LEU A 83 -23.49 -3.09 15.20
N ARG A 84 -24.72 -3.61 15.19
CA ARG A 84 -25.72 -3.22 14.19
C ARG A 84 -26.01 -1.72 14.21
N GLU A 85 -26.06 -1.12 15.40
CA GLU A 85 -26.36 0.30 15.58
C GLU A 85 -25.16 1.22 15.32
N ASN A 86 -23.93 0.76 15.58
CA ASN A 86 -22.75 1.64 15.62
C ASN A 86 -21.68 1.33 14.56
N LEU A 87 -21.80 0.25 13.76
CA LEU A 87 -20.82 -0.07 12.70
C LEU A 87 -20.69 1.03 11.64
N THR A 88 -21.73 1.84 11.44
CA THR A 88 -21.71 2.99 10.51
C THR A 88 -20.73 4.08 10.97
N ILE A 89 -20.49 4.21 12.27
CA ILE A 89 -19.59 5.22 12.85
C ILE A 89 -18.16 5.07 12.35
N PHE A 90 -17.67 3.83 12.18
CA PHE A 90 -16.35 3.60 11.59
C PHE A 90 -16.24 4.14 10.17
N LYS A 91 -17.28 3.94 9.36
CA LYS A 91 -17.32 4.41 7.99
C LYS A 91 -17.40 5.93 7.94
N GLU A 92 -18.20 6.52 8.82
CA GLU A 92 -18.33 7.97 8.92
C GLU A 92 -17.01 8.62 9.36
N PHE A 93 -16.37 8.10 10.41
CA PHE A 93 -15.07 8.58 10.87
C PHE A 93 -14.01 8.49 9.77
N ALA A 94 -13.90 7.33 9.09
CA ALA A 94 -12.95 7.14 7.99
C ALA A 94 -13.23 8.12 6.83
N ARG A 95 -14.50 8.34 6.49
CA ARG A 95 -14.91 9.30 5.47
C ARG A 95 -14.48 10.72 5.85
N ARG A 96 -14.78 11.17 7.08
CA ARG A 96 -14.44 12.51 7.56
C ARG A 96 -12.93 12.74 7.62
N VAL A 97 -12.16 11.74 8.07
CA VAL A 97 -10.68 11.81 8.02
C VAL A 97 -10.21 12.02 6.57
N VAL A 98 -10.75 11.25 5.63
CA VAL A 98 -10.37 11.38 4.21
C VAL A 98 -10.74 12.75 3.67
N GLU A 99 -11.96 13.25 3.92
CA GLU A 99 -12.40 14.59 3.51
C GLU A 99 -11.45 15.67 4.07
N PHE A 100 -11.19 15.63 5.38
CA PHE A 100 -10.29 16.58 6.05
C PHE A 100 -8.88 16.56 5.47
N VAL A 101 -8.30 15.37 5.23
CA VAL A 101 -6.96 15.25 4.62
C VAL A 101 -6.95 15.87 3.22
N LYS A 102 -7.96 15.61 2.40
CA LYS A 102 -8.05 16.17 1.04
C LYS A 102 -8.13 17.69 1.06
N GLU A 103 -9.00 18.25 1.91
CA GLU A 103 -9.19 19.69 2.05
C GLU A 103 -7.92 20.39 2.58
N THR A 104 -7.29 19.82 3.61
CA THR A 104 -6.14 20.45 4.27
C THR A 104 -4.86 20.37 3.45
N THR A 105 -4.65 19.28 2.70
CA THR A 105 -3.41 19.04 1.97
C THR A 105 -3.49 19.36 0.48
N GLY A 106 -4.70 19.57 -0.06
CA GLY A 106 -4.93 19.60 -1.51
C GLY A 106 -4.68 18.25 -2.20
N ASN A 107 -4.39 17.18 -1.44
CA ASN A 107 -4.11 15.85 -1.97
C ASN A 107 -5.41 15.06 -2.17
N TYR A 108 -6.23 15.50 -3.12
CA TYR A 108 -7.53 14.90 -3.42
C TYR A 108 -7.47 13.42 -3.83
N LEU A 109 -6.31 13.00 -4.32
CA LEU A 109 -6.04 11.63 -4.72
C LEU A 109 -5.46 10.78 -3.59
N LEU A 110 -5.09 11.35 -2.43
CA LEU A 110 -4.41 10.65 -1.34
C LEU A 110 -3.15 9.91 -1.84
N ILE A 111 -2.32 10.62 -2.60
CA ILE A 111 -1.02 10.11 -3.05
C ILE A 111 -0.03 10.25 -1.91
N ASP A 112 0.43 9.12 -1.40
CA ASP A 112 1.61 9.01 -0.55
C ASP A 112 2.88 9.26 -1.38
N PHE A 113 3.39 10.49 -1.37
CA PHE A 113 4.61 10.86 -2.08
C PHE A 113 5.88 10.33 -1.40
N ASP A 114 5.85 10.07 -0.09
CA ASP A 114 6.99 9.51 0.63
C ASP A 114 7.23 8.06 0.19
N LEU A 115 6.17 7.27 0.07
CA LEU A 115 6.21 5.94 -0.54
C LEU A 115 6.78 6.00 -1.96
N LEU A 116 6.28 6.90 -2.81
CA LEU A 116 6.77 7.03 -4.19
C LEU A 116 8.27 7.37 -4.24
N ASN A 117 8.72 8.28 -3.39
CA ASN A 117 10.11 8.70 -3.30
C ASN A 117 11.02 7.58 -2.78
N GLU A 118 10.59 6.88 -1.72
CA GLU A 118 11.31 5.74 -1.15
C GLU A 118 11.46 4.62 -2.18
N LYS A 119 10.36 4.19 -2.79
CA LYS A 119 10.38 3.10 -3.78
C LYS A 119 11.17 3.47 -5.03
N SER A 120 11.07 4.72 -5.49
CA SER A 120 11.91 5.22 -6.60
C SER A 120 13.40 5.20 -6.28
N ARG A 121 13.78 5.49 -5.02
CA ARG A 121 15.17 5.38 -4.56
C ARG A 121 15.65 3.93 -4.59
N HIS A 122 14.86 3.00 -4.08
CA HIS A 122 15.19 1.56 -4.08
C HIS A 122 15.35 1.01 -5.51
N ILE A 123 14.49 1.41 -6.45
CA ILE A 123 14.63 1.07 -7.87
C ILE A 123 15.96 1.60 -8.40
N LYS A 124 16.23 2.90 -8.22
CA LYS A 124 17.44 3.55 -8.73
C LYS A 124 18.72 2.90 -8.19
N GLU A 125 18.76 2.59 -6.90
CA GLU A 125 19.91 1.94 -6.27
C GLU A 125 20.08 0.51 -6.78
N SER A 126 19.00 -0.26 -6.85
CA SER A 126 19.03 -1.65 -7.33
C SER A 126 19.47 -1.74 -8.79
N VAL A 127 18.93 -0.89 -9.67
CA VAL A 127 19.32 -0.80 -11.09
C VAL A 127 20.81 -0.52 -11.21
N LYS A 128 21.35 0.45 -10.45
CA LYS A 128 22.79 0.75 -10.44
C LYS A 128 23.64 -0.44 -9.98
N ARG A 129 23.18 -1.19 -8.98
CA ARG A 129 23.90 -2.37 -8.47
C ARG A 129 23.89 -3.51 -9.49
N ILE A 130 22.79 -3.70 -10.20
CA ILE A 130 22.69 -4.66 -11.31
C ILE A 130 23.65 -4.24 -12.42
N ASP A 131 23.61 -2.99 -12.87
CA ASP A 131 24.49 -2.47 -13.92
C ASP A 131 25.98 -2.67 -13.58
N PHE A 132 26.37 -2.39 -12.33
CA PHE A 132 27.74 -2.62 -11.87
C PHE A 132 28.18 -4.09 -11.96
N VAL A 133 27.28 -5.03 -11.66
CA VAL A 133 27.59 -6.46 -11.78
C VAL A 133 27.65 -6.87 -13.25
N LEU A 134 26.71 -6.43 -14.07
CA LEU A 134 26.68 -6.74 -15.50
C LEU A 134 27.89 -6.14 -16.24
N SER A 135 28.41 -4.99 -15.78
CA SER A 135 29.58 -4.33 -16.37
C SER A 135 30.88 -5.12 -16.19
N GLN A 136 30.92 -6.11 -15.29
CA GLN A 136 32.08 -7.00 -15.14
C GLN A 136 32.22 -7.97 -16.32
N GLY A 137 31.18 -8.09 -17.16
CA GLY A 137 31.17 -8.94 -18.33
C GLY A 137 30.57 -10.32 -18.09
N ARG A 138 30.15 -10.96 -19.19
CA ARG A 138 29.40 -12.22 -19.20
C ARG A 138 30.18 -13.38 -18.60
N GLU A 139 31.48 -13.44 -18.90
CA GLU A 139 32.36 -14.51 -18.42
C GLU A 139 32.57 -14.44 -16.91
N GLU A 140 32.72 -13.23 -16.39
CA GLU A 140 32.91 -12.99 -14.97
C GLU A 140 31.63 -13.27 -14.18
N PHE A 141 30.47 -12.89 -14.74
CA PHE A 141 29.16 -13.20 -14.19
C PHE A 141 28.95 -14.70 -14.04
N ARG A 142 29.28 -15.49 -15.07
CA ARG A 142 29.17 -16.94 -15.08
C ARG A 142 30.04 -17.62 -14.02
N LYS A 143 31.27 -17.14 -13.84
CA LYS A 143 32.26 -17.74 -12.93
C LYS A 143 32.03 -17.42 -11.46
N LYS A 144 31.27 -16.38 -11.14
CA LYS A 144 31.08 -15.89 -9.77
C LYS A 144 29.62 -16.10 -9.31
N PRO A 145 29.33 -17.18 -8.57
CA PRO A 145 27.99 -17.43 -8.01
C PRO A 145 27.43 -16.24 -7.19
N MET A 146 28.30 -15.50 -6.50
CA MET A 146 27.90 -14.31 -5.74
C MET A 146 27.29 -13.22 -6.64
N TYR A 147 27.70 -13.09 -7.91
CA TYR A 147 27.13 -12.12 -8.83
C TYR A 147 25.70 -12.49 -9.22
N TYR A 148 25.45 -13.78 -9.46
CA TYR A 148 24.11 -14.30 -9.71
C TYR A 148 23.16 -14.00 -8.55
N GLU A 149 23.52 -14.39 -7.32
CA GLU A 149 22.69 -14.14 -6.14
C GLU A 149 22.45 -12.65 -5.91
N ARG A 150 23.48 -11.82 -6.12
CA ARG A 150 23.39 -10.38 -5.95
C ARG A 150 22.42 -9.74 -6.93
N VAL A 151 22.48 -10.08 -8.22
CA VAL A 151 21.57 -9.48 -9.21
C VAL A 151 20.16 -10.00 -9.04
N LYS A 152 19.98 -11.27 -8.65
CA LYS A 152 18.68 -11.84 -8.32
C LYS A 152 18.01 -11.04 -7.20
N TYR A 153 18.73 -10.79 -6.11
CA TYR A 153 18.25 -9.97 -5.00
C TYR A 153 17.89 -8.55 -5.44
N PHE A 154 18.80 -7.83 -6.10
CA PHE A 154 18.52 -6.44 -6.50
C PHE A 154 17.39 -6.35 -7.54
N TYR A 155 17.26 -7.34 -8.43
CA TYR A 155 16.15 -7.39 -9.37
C TYR A 155 14.81 -7.54 -8.66
N GLN A 156 14.72 -8.43 -7.65
CA GLN A 156 13.53 -8.57 -6.83
C GLN A 156 13.19 -7.26 -6.12
N VAL A 157 14.17 -6.60 -5.51
CA VAL A 157 13.96 -5.29 -4.84
C VAL A 157 13.46 -4.23 -5.82
N ALA A 158 14.03 -4.14 -7.02
CA ALA A 158 13.59 -3.20 -8.05
C ALA A 158 12.16 -3.50 -8.51
N TYR A 159 11.85 -4.77 -8.79
CA TYR A 159 10.53 -5.21 -9.22
C TYR A 159 9.47 -4.95 -8.17
N ASP A 160 9.69 -5.37 -6.93
CA ASP A 160 8.73 -5.20 -5.84
C ASP A 160 8.51 -3.72 -5.52
N SER A 161 9.56 -2.90 -5.61
CA SER A 161 9.43 -1.44 -5.46
C SER A 161 8.60 -0.81 -6.58
N LEU A 162 8.81 -1.22 -7.83
CA LEU A 162 7.99 -0.76 -8.95
C LEU A 162 6.54 -1.25 -8.85
N PHE A 163 6.35 -2.48 -8.36
CA PHE A 163 5.03 -3.05 -8.12
C PHE A 163 4.28 -2.34 -6.98
N ASP A 164 4.98 -1.93 -5.90
CA ASP A 164 4.41 -1.12 -4.83
C ASP A 164 3.94 0.24 -5.33
N ILE A 165 4.74 0.91 -6.17
CA ILE A 165 4.33 2.16 -6.85
C ILE A 165 3.06 1.90 -7.68
N CYS A 166 3.03 0.81 -8.44
CA CYS A 166 1.86 0.45 -9.23
C CYS A 166 0.61 0.27 -8.38
N LYS A 167 0.65 -0.54 -7.32
CA LYS A 167 -0.51 -0.80 -6.44
C LYS A 167 -1.06 0.48 -5.82
N HIS A 168 -0.17 1.41 -5.46
CA HIS A 168 -0.55 2.68 -4.88
C HIS A 168 -1.24 3.60 -5.89
N LEU A 169 -0.71 3.68 -7.11
CA LEU A 169 -1.17 4.61 -8.14
C LEU A 169 -2.32 4.07 -9.00
N ALA A 170 -2.41 2.77 -9.24
CA ALA A 170 -3.40 2.16 -10.13
C ALA A 170 -4.86 2.56 -9.79
N PRO A 171 -5.29 2.60 -8.51
CA PRO A 171 -6.63 3.09 -8.16
C PRO A 171 -6.86 4.56 -8.54
N LYS A 172 -5.81 5.40 -8.54
CA LYS A 172 -5.88 6.82 -8.87
C LYS A 172 -6.12 7.04 -10.37
N PHE A 173 -5.69 6.08 -11.18
CA PHE A 173 -5.96 6.00 -12.62
C PHE A 173 -7.19 5.15 -12.96
N GLY A 174 -8.04 4.83 -11.98
CA GLY A 174 -9.31 4.13 -12.21
C GLY A 174 -9.22 2.60 -12.30
N VAL A 175 -8.05 2.01 -12.03
CA VAL A 175 -7.89 0.54 -11.99
C VAL A 175 -8.44 0.00 -10.67
N LYS A 176 -9.62 -0.64 -10.72
CA LYS A 176 -10.33 -1.12 -9.52
C LYS A 176 -9.87 -2.49 -9.00
N LYS A 177 -9.28 -3.31 -9.87
CA LYS A 177 -8.81 -4.66 -9.54
C LYS A 177 -7.47 -4.88 -10.23
N PHE A 178 -6.50 -5.40 -9.51
CA PHE A 178 -5.20 -5.84 -10.00
C PHE A 178 -4.66 -6.88 -9.02
N GLY A 179 -3.99 -7.90 -9.56
CA GLY A 179 -3.18 -8.83 -8.77
C GLY A 179 -1.71 -8.57 -9.08
N ASP A 180 -0.97 -9.64 -9.36
CA ASP A 180 0.43 -9.57 -9.81
C ASP A 180 0.58 -8.91 -11.20
N ASP A 181 -0.52 -8.71 -11.92
CA ASP A 181 -0.62 -8.08 -13.25
C ASP A 181 -0.70 -6.54 -13.20
N CYS A 182 -0.50 -5.91 -12.04
CA CYS A 182 -0.68 -4.46 -11.87
C CYS A 182 0.04 -3.64 -12.95
N LEU A 183 1.33 -3.91 -13.21
CA LEU A 183 2.13 -3.14 -14.18
C LEU A 183 1.58 -3.25 -15.60
N VAL A 184 1.08 -4.43 -15.96
CA VAL A 184 0.43 -4.66 -17.26
C VAL A 184 -0.88 -3.88 -17.36
N ARG A 185 -1.65 -3.78 -16.27
CA ARG A 185 -2.87 -2.96 -16.26
C ARG A 185 -2.59 -1.46 -16.40
N MET A 186 -1.44 -0.98 -15.94
CA MET A 186 -1.03 0.42 -16.13
C MET A 186 -0.85 0.77 -17.61
N VAL A 187 -0.48 -0.21 -18.44
CA VAL A 187 -0.46 -0.05 -19.90
C VAL A 187 -1.89 0.06 -20.43
N ALA A 188 -2.78 -0.85 -20.03
CA ALA A 188 -4.17 -0.88 -20.50
C ALA A 188 -4.96 0.41 -20.20
N VAL A 189 -4.58 1.17 -19.18
CA VAL A 189 -5.18 2.49 -18.86
C VAL A 189 -4.37 3.69 -19.38
N GLY A 190 -3.36 3.46 -20.21
CA GLY A 190 -2.56 4.52 -20.85
C GLY A 190 -1.62 5.27 -19.92
N VAL A 191 -1.33 4.74 -18.72
CA VAL A 191 -0.36 5.34 -17.78
C VAL A 191 1.07 5.09 -18.26
N VAL A 192 1.30 3.90 -18.82
CA VAL A 192 2.54 3.52 -19.48
C VAL A 192 2.22 3.24 -20.94
N PRO A 193 3.03 3.69 -21.92
CA PRO A 193 2.79 3.43 -23.34
C PRO A 193 2.75 1.93 -23.69
N ASP A 194 1.95 1.57 -24.70
CA ASP A 194 1.73 0.18 -25.14
C ASP A 194 3.03 -0.56 -25.53
N GLU A 195 4.01 0.17 -26.05
CA GLU A 195 5.34 -0.36 -26.38
C GLU A 195 6.09 -0.98 -25.19
N TYR A 196 5.72 -0.63 -23.94
CA TYR A 196 6.33 -1.20 -22.74
C TYR A 196 5.70 -2.52 -22.29
N TYR A 197 4.53 -2.90 -22.84
CA TYR A 197 3.84 -4.14 -22.50
C TYR A 197 4.77 -5.39 -22.52
N PRO A 198 5.51 -5.69 -23.61
CA PRO A 198 6.35 -6.88 -23.67
C PRO A 198 7.44 -6.88 -22.60
N TYR A 199 8.01 -5.72 -22.26
CA TYR A 199 9.03 -5.60 -21.22
C TYR A 199 8.46 -5.82 -19.84
N LEU A 200 7.31 -5.22 -19.53
CA LEU A 200 6.63 -5.38 -18.23
C LEU A 200 6.17 -6.81 -18.00
N PHE A 201 5.65 -7.46 -19.04
CA PHE A 201 5.29 -8.88 -18.98
C PHE A 201 6.51 -9.74 -18.68
N ARG A 202 7.62 -9.54 -19.42
CA ARG A 202 8.87 -10.27 -19.18
C ARG A 202 9.46 -10.01 -17.81
N MET A 203 9.34 -8.78 -17.30
CA MET A 203 9.77 -8.46 -15.93
C MET A 203 9.01 -9.29 -14.89
N MET A 204 7.68 -9.34 -15.02
CA MET A 204 6.82 -10.14 -14.16
C MET A 204 7.16 -11.62 -14.24
N THR A 205 7.33 -12.15 -15.46
CA THR A 205 7.71 -13.56 -15.67
C THR A 205 9.06 -13.87 -15.05
N LEU A 206 10.06 -13.00 -15.22
CA LEU A 206 11.39 -13.19 -14.62
C LEU A 206 11.32 -13.19 -13.09
N LYS A 207 10.57 -12.25 -12.49
CA LYS A 207 10.37 -12.23 -11.02
C LYS A 207 9.76 -13.53 -10.53
N ASN A 208 8.74 -14.03 -11.22
CA ASN A 208 8.08 -15.28 -10.85
C ASN A 208 9.04 -16.48 -10.98
N LYS A 209 9.82 -16.56 -12.07
CA LYS A 209 10.86 -17.59 -12.24
C LYS A 209 11.85 -17.59 -11.07
N LEU A 210 12.43 -16.43 -10.74
CA LEU A 210 13.45 -16.28 -9.69
C LEU A 210 12.96 -16.64 -8.27
N ILE A 211 11.65 -16.59 -8.00
CA ILE A 211 11.06 -16.97 -6.71
C ILE A 211 10.64 -18.45 -6.68
N SER A 212 10.23 -18.99 -7.82
CA SER A 212 9.63 -20.33 -7.96
C SER A 212 10.61 -21.51 -7.93
N THR A 213 11.83 -21.36 -7.38
CA THR A 213 12.90 -22.38 -7.29
C THR A 213 13.52 -22.88 -8.60
N TRP A 214 13.05 -22.44 -9.77
CA TRP A 214 13.72 -22.74 -11.04
C TRP A 214 14.97 -21.88 -11.16
N ASP A 215 16.14 -22.53 -11.15
CA ASP A 215 17.41 -21.85 -11.32
C ASP A 215 17.49 -21.36 -12.78
N VAL A 216 17.42 -20.04 -12.95
CA VAL A 216 17.58 -19.42 -14.27
C VAL A 216 19.06 -19.55 -14.62
N PRO A 217 19.44 -20.13 -15.77
CA PRO A 217 20.85 -20.23 -16.14
C PRO A 217 21.54 -18.86 -16.06
N PRO A 218 22.76 -18.76 -15.48
CA PRO A 218 23.44 -17.48 -15.30
C PRO A 218 23.54 -16.67 -16.61
N GLU A 219 23.76 -17.34 -17.74
CA GLU A 219 23.81 -16.74 -19.06
C GLU A 219 22.45 -16.15 -19.49
N GLU A 220 21.36 -16.88 -19.28
CA GLU A 220 19.99 -16.40 -19.56
C GLU A 220 19.67 -15.19 -18.68
N LEU A 221 20.03 -15.23 -17.41
CA LEU A 221 19.80 -14.14 -16.48
C LEU A 221 20.60 -12.89 -16.87
N PHE A 222 21.87 -13.04 -17.24
CA PHE A 222 22.71 -11.93 -17.67
C PHE A 222 22.13 -11.20 -18.88
N ASP A 223 21.76 -11.94 -19.93
CA ASP A 223 21.22 -11.35 -21.15
C ASP A 223 19.86 -10.70 -20.91
N THR A 224 19.00 -11.37 -20.13
CA THR A 224 17.68 -10.83 -19.78
C THR A 224 17.80 -9.55 -18.96
N LEU A 225 18.70 -9.50 -17.97
CA LEU A 225 18.90 -8.31 -17.16
C LEU A 225 19.53 -7.17 -17.95
N ARG A 226 20.45 -7.43 -18.89
CA ARG A 226 20.98 -6.38 -19.78
C ARG A 226 19.89 -5.67 -20.56
N GLU A 227 18.84 -6.39 -20.95
CA GLU A 227 17.71 -5.84 -21.68
C GLU A 227 16.70 -5.15 -20.74
N LEU A 228 16.32 -5.81 -19.63
CA LEU A 228 15.24 -5.32 -18.77
C LEU A 228 15.68 -4.26 -17.78
N ASN A 229 16.94 -4.24 -17.33
CA ASN A 229 17.39 -3.33 -16.27
C ASN A 229 17.18 -1.84 -16.61
N PRO A 230 17.49 -1.36 -17.83
CA PRO A 230 17.22 0.03 -18.22
C PRO A 230 15.73 0.39 -18.19
N LYS A 231 14.85 -0.59 -18.47
CA LYS A 231 13.40 -0.37 -18.59
C LYS A 231 12.75 0.02 -17.27
N PHE A 232 13.32 -0.34 -16.12
CA PHE A 232 12.82 0.11 -14.81
C PHE A 232 12.73 1.64 -14.74
N MET A 233 13.81 2.33 -15.11
CA MET A 233 13.89 3.78 -15.02
C MET A 233 13.07 4.47 -16.10
N GLU A 234 12.89 3.84 -17.26
CA GLU A 234 12.00 4.32 -18.33
C GLU A 234 10.54 4.28 -17.88
N VAL A 235 10.09 3.14 -17.32
CA VAL A 235 8.72 2.97 -16.83
C VAL A 235 8.42 3.94 -15.67
N VAL A 236 9.34 4.12 -14.72
CA VAL A 236 9.17 5.11 -13.64
C VAL A 236 8.98 6.53 -14.19
N ARG A 237 9.71 6.89 -15.27
CA ARG A 237 9.55 8.20 -15.94
C ARG A 237 8.18 8.35 -16.59
N GLU A 238 7.68 7.31 -17.27
CA GLU A 238 6.33 7.34 -17.87
C GLU A 238 5.23 7.43 -16.81
N ILE A 239 5.34 6.68 -15.72
CA ILE A 239 4.44 6.80 -14.57
C ILE A 239 4.47 8.23 -14.00
N SER A 240 5.65 8.83 -13.83
CA SER A 240 5.81 10.21 -13.34
C SER A 240 5.10 11.22 -14.26
N ARG A 241 5.31 11.13 -15.57
CA ARG A 241 4.65 12.01 -16.56
C ARG A 241 3.13 11.88 -16.51
N SER A 242 2.62 10.66 -16.41
CA SER A 242 1.18 10.40 -16.31
C SER A 242 0.61 10.90 -14.98
N LEU A 243 1.37 10.80 -13.88
CA LEU A 243 0.97 11.36 -12.60
C LEU A 243 0.92 12.89 -12.63
N GLU A 244 1.91 13.55 -13.24
CA GLU A 244 1.91 15.00 -13.44
C GLU A 244 0.69 15.48 -14.24
N ARG A 245 0.31 14.76 -15.30
CA ARG A 245 -0.91 15.05 -16.07
C ARG A 245 -2.17 14.92 -15.22
N LEU A 246 -2.30 13.79 -14.50
CA LEU A 246 -3.43 13.55 -13.60
C LEU A 246 -3.57 14.63 -12.52
N LEU A 247 -2.45 15.07 -11.94
CA LEU A 247 -2.45 16.13 -10.94
C LEU A 247 -2.91 17.48 -11.53
N LYS A 248 -2.50 17.83 -12.75
CA LYS A 248 -2.95 19.06 -13.42
C LYS A 248 -4.45 19.04 -13.72
N GLU A 249 -4.98 17.90 -14.19
CA GLU A 249 -6.40 17.72 -14.47
C GLU A 249 -7.30 17.81 -13.23
N ARG A 250 -6.76 17.47 -12.05
CA ARG A 250 -7.52 17.44 -10.79
C ARG A 250 -7.37 18.70 -9.94
N SER A 251 -6.36 19.52 -10.23
CA SER A 251 -6.14 20.83 -9.62
C SER A 251 -6.77 21.99 -10.40
N SER A 252 -7.38 21.70 -11.55
CA SER A 252 -8.14 22.64 -12.40
C SER A 252 -9.64 22.45 -12.17
#